data_AF-A0A952FRQ8-F1
#
_entry.id   AF-A0A952FRQ8-F1
#
_cell.length_a   1.000
_cell.length_b   1.000
_cell.length_c   1.000
_cell.angle_alpha   90.00
_cell.angle_beta   90.00
_cell.angle_gamma   90.00
#
_symmetry.space_group_name_H-M   'P 1'
#
loop_
_entity.id
_entity.type
_entity.pdbx_description
1 polymer ?
#
loop_
_entity_poly.entity_id
_entity_poly.type
_entity_poly.pdbx_seq_one_letter_code
_entity_poly.pdbx_strand_id
1 'polypeptide(L)'
;SVTNAGFLTALYVVFVPVIGLIVFRHRQSIIVWPACAIAIAGVWLLNGGRLNHLSMGDALVIGCAAAFGLQINLMGIVVRQSARPFTICVAQNAVTTIAALALAAMTERVTLAGIQSSLVPLLYAGIISGGLGFALQAFAQQHTPSADAAIIMSCEALFAALSGVVLLHERLSAISWLGCGLIFAALLLVELYPYAAKAFTRQTN
;
A
#
# COMPACT_ATOMS: atom_id res chain seq x y z
N SER A 1 3.45 -14.87 -11.36
CA SER A 1 4.83 -15.04 -10.83
C SER A 1 5.03 -14.08 -9.66
N VAL A 2 6.03 -14.27 -8.78
CA VAL A 2 6.30 -13.34 -7.66
C VAL A 2 6.53 -11.91 -8.15
N THR A 3 7.26 -11.76 -9.27
CA THR A 3 7.50 -10.47 -9.94
C THR A 3 6.21 -9.80 -10.44
N ASN A 4 5.31 -10.54 -11.10
CA ASN A 4 4.02 -9.98 -11.53
C ASN A 4 3.19 -9.55 -10.31
N ALA A 5 3.15 -10.38 -9.26
CA ALA A 5 2.37 -10.08 -8.06
C ALA A 5 2.80 -8.78 -7.38
N GLY A 6 4.11 -8.54 -7.22
CA GLY A 6 4.64 -7.31 -6.61
C GLY A 6 4.33 -6.04 -7.40
N PHE A 7 4.28 -6.12 -8.73
CA PHE A 7 3.81 -5.00 -9.56
C PHE A 7 2.29 -4.81 -9.48
N LEU A 8 1.53 -5.91 -9.57
CA LEU A 8 0.07 -5.87 -9.60
C LEU A 8 -0.54 -5.44 -8.27
N THR A 9 0.11 -5.73 -7.13
CA THR A 9 -0.33 -5.18 -5.84
C THR A 9 -0.23 -3.66 -5.83
N ALA A 10 0.84 -3.07 -6.39
CA ALA A 10 1.01 -1.61 -6.45
C ALA A 10 -0.07 -0.88 -7.29
N LEU A 11 -0.91 -1.60 -8.05
CA LEU A 11 -2.09 -1.03 -8.68
C LEU A 11 -3.07 -0.41 -7.68
N TYR A 12 -3.00 -0.76 -6.39
CA TYR A 12 -3.81 -0.09 -5.37
C TYR A 12 -3.60 1.43 -5.40
N VAL A 13 -2.40 1.91 -5.77
CA VAL A 13 -2.06 3.34 -5.86
C VAL A 13 -2.96 4.07 -6.88
N VAL A 14 -3.40 3.39 -7.94
CA VAL A 14 -4.37 3.94 -8.91
C VAL A 14 -5.80 3.62 -8.51
N PHE A 15 -6.07 2.45 -7.95
CA PHE A 15 -7.43 2.11 -7.53
C PHE A 15 -7.94 3.05 -6.44
N VAL A 16 -7.09 3.50 -5.51
CA VAL A 16 -7.50 4.40 -4.43
C VAL A 16 -8.12 5.71 -4.96
N PRO A 17 -7.46 6.55 -5.78
CA PRO A 17 -8.07 7.76 -6.30
C PRO A 17 -9.22 7.50 -7.26
N VAL A 18 -9.18 6.42 -8.06
CA VAL A 18 -10.26 6.05 -8.98
C VAL A 18 -11.55 5.67 -8.21
N ILE A 19 -11.43 4.82 -7.20
CA ILE A 19 -12.54 4.44 -6.31
C ILE A 19 -13.02 5.66 -5.53
N GLY A 20 -12.10 6.48 -5.02
CA GLY A 20 -12.42 7.75 -4.35
C GLY A 20 -13.27 8.68 -5.21
N LEU A 21 -12.96 8.78 -6.50
CA LEU A 21 -13.70 9.61 -7.46
C LEU A 21 -15.06 8.98 -7.85
N ILE A 22 -15.09 7.68 -8.16
CA ILE A 22 -16.29 7.04 -8.73
C ILE A 22 -17.30 6.68 -7.63
N VAL A 23 -16.85 6.06 -6.54
CA VAL A 23 -17.71 5.54 -5.49
C VAL A 23 -18.06 6.62 -4.48
N PHE A 24 -17.04 7.35 -3.99
CA PHE A 24 -17.21 8.35 -2.94
C PHE A 24 -17.41 9.77 -3.47
N ARG A 25 -17.29 9.99 -4.79
CA ARG A 25 -17.43 11.30 -5.45
C ARG A 25 -16.51 12.38 -4.88
N HIS A 26 -15.42 11.98 -4.22
CA HIS A 26 -14.43 12.89 -3.68
C HIS A 26 -13.44 13.26 -4.78
N ARG A 27 -13.40 14.56 -5.12
CA ARG A 27 -12.43 15.09 -6.08
C ARG A 27 -11.03 15.07 -5.46
N GLN A 28 -10.13 14.36 -6.11
CA GLN A 28 -8.71 14.33 -5.74
C GLN A 28 -7.99 15.52 -6.37
N SER A 29 -6.87 15.94 -5.76
CA SER A 29 -6.01 16.96 -6.36
C SER A 29 -5.51 16.47 -7.73
N ILE A 30 -5.42 17.38 -8.70
CA ILE A 30 -4.99 17.05 -10.06
C ILE A 30 -3.58 16.44 -10.08
N ILE A 31 -2.74 16.77 -9.09
CA ILE A 31 -1.36 16.27 -8.95
C ILE A 31 -1.28 14.78 -8.61
N VAL A 32 -2.35 14.20 -8.06
CA VAL A 32 -2.40 12.79 -7.68
C VAL A 32 -2.29 11.89 -8.91
N TRP A 33 -2.93 12.27 -10.02
CA TRP A 33 -2.92 11.48 -11.26
C TRP A 33 -1.53 11.26 -11.87
N PRO A 34 -0.73 12.33 -12.13
CA PRO A 34 0.64 12.13 -12.61
C PRO A 34 1.51 11.43 -11.56
N ALA A 35 1.31 11.69 -10.27
CA ALA A 35 2.05 10.98 -9.22
C ALA A 35 1.78 9.47 -9.21
N CYS A 36 0.53 9.05 -9.36
CA CYS A 36 0.16 7.64 -9.49
C CYS A 36 0.83 6.99 -10.72
N ALA A 37 0.85 7.70 -11.86
CA ALA A 37 1.50 7.19 -13.07
C ALA A 37 3.01 7.01 -12.87
N ILE A 38 3.68 7.98 -12.23
CA ILE A 38 5.10 7.92 -11.90
C ILE A 38 5.38 6.78 -10.90
N ALA A 39 4.55 6.62 -9.86
CA ALA A 39 4.70 5.56 -8.87
C ALA A 39 4.57 4.16 -9.50
N ILE A 40 3.56 3.94 -10.34
CA ILE A 40 3.38 2.68 -11.07
C ILE A 40 4.56 2.40 -12.01
N ALA A 41 5.00 3.41 -12.78
CA ALA A 41 6.17 3.27 -13.64
C ALA A 41 7.42 2.91 -12.80
N GLY A 42 7.59 3.53 -11.63
CA GLY A 42 8.67 3.23 -10.70
C GLY A 42 8.64 1.79 -10.20
N VAL A 43 7.48 1.30 -9.75
CA VAL A 43 7.33 -0.11 -9.31
C VAL A 43 7.54 -1.08 -10.47
N TRP A 44 7.09 -0.74 -11.68
CA TRP A 44 7.32 -1.56 -12.86
C TRP A 44 8.81 -1.72 -13.20
N LEU A 45 9.56 -0.61 -13.20
CA LEU A 45 11.00 -0.63 -13.40
C LEU A 45 11.73 -1.35 -12.26
N LEU A 46 11.27 -1.16 -11.01
CA LEU A 46 11.82 -1.83 -9.84
C LEU A 46 11.79 -3.36 -10.00
N ASN A 47 10.68 -3.88 -10.56
CA ASN A 47 10.48 -5.30 -10.87
C ASN A 47 11.19 -5.77 -12.16
N GLY A 48 12.05 -4.93 -12.76
CA GLY A 48 12.85 -5.30 -13.93
C GLY A 48 12.19 -4.98 -15.28
N GLY A 49 11.09 -4.21 -15.29
CA GLY A 49 10.49 -3.70 -16.54
C GLY A 49 9.93 -4.79 -17.46
N ARG A 50 9.56 -5.94 -16.89
CA ARG A 50 9.02 -7.08 -17.64
C ARG A 50 7.77 -7.61 -16.97
N LEU A 51 6.75 -7.83 -17.78
CA LEU A 51 5.55 -8.55 -17.39
C LEU A 51 5.56 -9.89 -18.10
N ASN A 52 5.46 -10.96 -17.32
CA ASN A 52 5.24 -12.28 -17.88
C ASN A 52 3.76 -12.44 -18.27
N HIS A 53 3.45 -13.48 -19.05
CA HIS A 53 2.06 -13.82 -19.38
C HIS A 53 1.18 -13.81 -18.14
N LEU A 54 0.05 -13.09 -18.24
CA LEU A 54 -0.93 -12.98 -17.17
C LEU A 54 -1.53 -14.35 -16.89
N SER A 55 -1.44 -14.76 -15.64
CA SER A 55 -2.02 -15.98 -15.13
C SER A 55 -3.34 -15.69 -14.38
N MET A 56 -4.13 -16.74 -14.11
CA MET A 56 -5.34 -16.61 -13.29
C MET A 56 -5.03 -16.02 -11.90
N GLY A 57 -3.87 -16.35 -11.32
CA GLY A 57 -3.43 -15.78 -10.05
C GLY A 57 -3.20 -14.28 -10.13
N ASP A 58 -2.70 -13.78 -11.26
CA ASP A 58 -2.50 -12.34 -11.47
C ASP A 58 -3.84 -11.59 -11.47
N ALA A 59 -4.90 -12.18 -12.03
CA ALA A 59 -6.25 -11.61 -11.97
C ALA A 59 -6.79 -11.51 -10.53
N LEU A 60 -6.51 -12.51 -9.68
CA LEU A 60 -6.86 -12.47 -8.26
C LEU A 60 -6.10 -11.38 -7.51
N VAL A 61 -4.81 -11.17 -7.83
CA VAL A 61 -4.00 -10.10 -7.25
C VAL A 61 -4.55 -8.72 -7.63
N ILE A 62 -4.96 -8.52 -8.88
CA ILE A 62 -5.60 -7.28 -9.32
C ILE A 62 -6.91 -7.03 -8.55
N GLY A 63 -7.74 -8.07 -8.38
CA GLY A 63 -8.95 -7.99 -7.57
C GLY A 63 -8.66 -7.64 -6.11
N CYS A 64 -7.62 -8.23 -5.54
CA CYS A 64 -7.13 -7.92 -4.19
C CYS A 64 -6.66 -6.46 -4.08
N ALA A 65 -5.89 -5.95 -5.06
CA ALA A 65 -5.44 -4.57 -5.09
C ALA A 65 -6.61 -3.57 -5.15
N ALA A 66 -7.68 -3.90 -5.89
CA ALA A 66 -8.90 -3.09 -5.91
C ALA A 66 -9.63 -3.12 -4.56
N ALA A 67 -9.76 -4.29 -3.93
CA ALA A 67 -10.34 -4.43 -2.59
C ALA A 67 -9.52 -3.66 -1.54
N PHE A 68 -8.19 -3.68 -1.63
CA PHE A 68 -7.30 -2.89 -0.79
C PHE A 68 -7.50 -1.39 -1.03
N GLY A 69 -7.63 -0.97 -2.29
CA GLY A 69 -7.95 0.42 -2.62
C GLY A 69 -9.29 0.89 -2.04
N LEU A 70 -10.29 0.02 -2.00
CA LEU A 70 -11.55 0.28 -1.31
C LEU A 70 -11.36 0.38 0.22
N GLN A 71 -10.62 -0.56 0.81
CA GLN A 71 -10.31 -0.55 2.25
C GLN A 71 -9.57 0.73 2.66
N ILE A 72 -8.58 1.19 1.90
CA ILE A 72 -7.86 2.45 2.12
C ILE A 72 -8.82 3.64 2.10
N ASN A 73 -9.76 3.69 1.15
CA ASN A 73 -10.75 4.77 1.08
C ASN A 73 -11.69 4.74 2.29
N LEU A 74 -12.28 3.58 2.60
CA LEU A 74 -13.20 3.41 3.72
C LEU A 74 -12.52 3.75 5.04
N MET A 75 -11.30 3.26 5.25
CA MET A 75 -10.51 3.56 6.43
C MET A 75 -10.29 5.06 6.59
N GLY A 76 -9.86 5.75 5.53
CA GLY A 76 -9.69 7.20 5.55
C GLY A 76 -10.98 7.99 5.81
N ILE A 77 -12.15 7.46 5.47
CA ILE A 77 -13.45 8.08 5.77
C ILE A 77 -13.84 7.84 7.23
N VAL A 78 -13.83 6.58 7.66
CA VAL A 78 -14.31 6.17 8.99
C VAL A 78 -13.41 6.74 10.10
N VAL A 79 -12.10 6.77 9.90
CA VAL A 79 -11.15 7.33 10.87
C VAL A 79 -11.35 8.85 11.03
N ARG A 80 -11.56 9.58 9.93
CA ARG A 80 -11.84 11.03 9.99
C ARG A 80 -13.16 11.34 10.69
N GLN A 81 -14.18 10.53 10.48
CA GLN A 81 -15.49 10.71 11.12
C GLN A 81 -15.46 10.35 12.61
N SER A 82 -14.74 9.29 12.98
CA SER A 82 -14.78 8.75 14.34
C SER A 82 -13.72 9.36 15.27
N ALA A 83 -12.67 9.98 14.71
CA ALA A 83 -11.49 10.50 15.42
C ALA A 83 -10.81 9.47 16.36
N ARG A 84 -10.98 8.16 16.08
CA ARG A 84 -10.49 7.04 16.90
C ARG A 84 -9.77 6.00 16.03
N PRO A 85 -8.60 6.32 15.44
CA PRO A 85 -7.89 5.45 14.50
C PRO A 85 -7.56 4.07 15.10
N PHE A 86 -7.09 4.03 16.35
CA PHE A 86 -6.68 2.77 16.99
C PHE A 86 -7.86 1.83 17.26
N THR A 87 -9.02 2.36 17.66
CA THR A 87 -10.22 1.54 17.89
C THR A 87 -10.69 0.90 16.60
N ILE A 88 -10.69 1.65 15.49
CA ILE A 88 -11.07 1.12 14.18
C ILE A 88 -10.07 0.06 13.73
N CYS A 89 -8.77 0.29 13.95
CA CYS A 89 -7.72 -0.68 13.62
C CYS A 89 -7.88 -2.00 14.41
N VAL A 90 -8.20 -1.93 15.71
CA VAL A 90 -8.43 -3.12 16.53
C VAL A 90 -9.69 -3.85 16.07
N ALA A 91 -10.77 -3.11 15.78
CA ALA A 91 -12.03 -3.70 15.32
C ALA A 91 -11.87 -4.41 13.97
N GLN A 92 -11.23 -3.77 12.98
CA GLN A 92 -10.99 -4.42 11.68
C GLN A 92 -10.12 -5.67 11.84
N ASN A 93 -9.07 -5.61 12.66
CA ASN A 93 -8.15 -6.73 12.81
C ASN A 93 -8.78 -7.89 13.57
N ALA A 94 -9.66 -7.59 14.55
CA ALA A 94 -10.46 -8.61 15.23
C ALA A 94 -11.42 -9.32 14.26
N VAL A 95 -12.14 -8.56 13.43
CA VAL A 95 -13.04 -9.13 12.41
C VAL A 95 -12.25 -9.99 11.41
N THR A 96 -11.13 -9.48 10.90
CA THR A 96 -10.25 -10.24 10.00
C THR A 96 -9.72 -11.51 10.66
N THR A 97 -9.32 -11.45 11.93
CA THR A 97 -8.83 -12.60 12.68
C THR A 97 -9.91 -13.68 12.82
N ILE A 98 -11.14 -13.30 13.19
CA ILE A 98 -12.25 -14.25 13.32
C ILE A 98 -12.57 -14.89 11.97
N ALA A 99 -12.65 -14.09 10.90
CA ALA A 99 -12.93 -14.59 9.56
C ALA A 99 -11.81 -15.53 9.06
N ALA A 100 -10.55 -15.15 9.28
CA ALA A 100 -9.38 -15.95 8.89
C ALA A 100 -9.32 -17.27 9.66
N LEU A 101 -9.60 -17.27 10.97
CA LEU A 101 -9.66 -18.50 11.78
C LEU A 101 -10.79 -19.43 11.33
N ALA A 102 -11.96 -18.89 11.00
CA ALA A 102 -13.09 -19.67 10.48
C ALA A 102 -12.72 -20.33 9.14
N LEU A 103 -12.09 -19.58 8.22
CA LEU A 103 -11.62 -20.13 6.95
C LEU A 103 -10.53 -21.18 7.16
N ALA A 104 -9.52 -20.90 8.00
CA ALA A 104 -8.44 -21.85 8.29
C ALA A 104 -8.97 -23.17 8.85
N ALA A 105 -9.99 -23.13 9.72
CA ALA A 105 -10.63 -24.34 10.24
C ALA A 105 -11.35 -25.17 9.16
N MET A 106 -11.79 -24.54 8.05
CA MET A 106 -12.48 -25.20 6.95
C MET A 106 -11.53 -25.67 5.84
N THR A 107 -10.43 -24.97 5.59
CA THR A 107 -9.57 -25.18 4.42
C THR A 107 -8.20 -25.76 4.74
N GLU A 108 -7.69 -25.56 5.96
CA GLU A 108 -6.30 -25.89 6.31
C GLU A 108 -6.20 -26.91 7.46
N ARG A 109 -5.08 -27.64 7.49
CA ARG A 109 -4.72 -28.52 8.61
C ARG A 109 -3.82 -27.77 9.57
N VAL A 110 -4.43 -27.09 10.55
CA VAL A 110 -3.68 -26.39 11.60
C VAL A 110 -3.08 -27.42 12.56
N THR A 111 -1.76 -27.51 12.59
CA THR A 111 -1.02 -28.39 13.51
C THR A 111 -0.24 -27.56 14.52
N LEU A 112 -0.20 -28.01 15.78
CA LEU A 112 0.57 -27.33 16.84
C LEU A 112 2.06 -27.24 16.48
N ALA A 113 2.60 -28.29 15.85
CA ALA A 113 3.99 -28.32 15.39
C ALA A 113 4.28 -27.26 14.32
N GLY A 114 3.35 -27.04 13.37
CA GLY A 114 3.48 -26.00 12.34
C GLY A 114 3.44 -24.57 12.91
N ILE A 115 2.62 -24.36 13.95
CA ILE A 115 2.57 -23.08 14.67
C ILE A 115 3.89 -22.82 15.40
N GLN A 116 4.42 -23.83 16.10
CA GLN A 116 5.69 -23.71 16.83
C GLN A 116 6.87 -23.47 15.89
N SER A 117 6.93 -24.16 14.75
CA SER A 117 8.02 -23.97 13.78
C SER A 117 7.99 -22.60 13.09
N SER A 118 6.81 -21.99 12.98
CA SER A 118 6.60 -20.71 12.30
C SER A 118 6.30 -19.55 13.26
N LEU A 119 6.53 -19.73 14.56
CA LEU A 119 6.12 -18.78 15.60
C LEU A 119 6.72 -17.39 15.39
N VAL A 120 8.01 -17.31 15.05
CA VAL A 120 8.70 -16.03 14.85
C VAL A 120 8.14 -15.28 13.62
N PRO A 121 8.04 -15.89 12.42
CA PRO A 121 7.35 -15.27 11.29
C PRO A 121 5.91 -14.86 11.58
N LEU A 122 5.14 -15.67 12.31
CA LEU A 122 3.76 -15.38 12.68
C LEU A 122 3.65 -14.16 13.60
N LEU A 123 4.51 -14.07 14.63
CA LEU A 123 4.54 -12.92 15.53
C LEU A 123 4.98 -11.65 14.79
N TYR A 124 5.98 -11.76 13.91
CA TYR A 124 6.41 -10.63 13.09
C TYR A 124 5.29 -10.14 12.16
N ALA A 125 4.68 -11.04 11.40
CA ALA A 125 3.60 -10.70 10.49
C ALA A 125 2.36 -10.16 11.24
N GLY A 126 2.01 -10.74 12.38
CA GLY A 126 0.84 -10.33 13.16
C GLY A 126 1.03 -9.00 13.89
N ILE A 127 2.13 -8.86 14.64
CA ILE A 127 2.33 -7.70 15.53
C ILE A 127 2.90 -6.52 14.75
N ILE A 128 3.96 -6.74 13.96
CA ILE A 128 4.65 -5.64 13.27
C ILE A 128 3.88 -5.26 12.01
N SER A 129 3.63 -6.21 11.11
CA SER A 129 2.94 -5.89 9.85
C SER A 129 1.44 -5.64 10.06
N GLY A 130 0.74 -6.57 10.71
CA GLY A 130 -0.72 -6.51 10.92
C GLY A 130 -1.17 -5.52 11.99
N GLY A 131 -0.45 -5.44 13.11
CA GLY A 131 -0.78 -4.55 14.22
C GLY A 131 -0.26 -3.13 14.01
N LEU A 132 1.06 -2.98 14.08
CA LEU A 132 1.71 -1.67 14.03
C LEU A 132 1.53 -1.00 12.66
N GLY A 133 1.71 -1.73 11.55
CA GLY A 133 1.56 -1.20 10.20
C GLY A 133 0.17 -0.60 9.95
N PHE A 134 -0.90 -1.37 10.21
CA PHE A 134 -2.27 -0.87 10.02
C PHE A 134 -2.67 0.19 11.05
N ALA A 135 -2.12 0.18 12.27
CA ALA A 135 -2.37 1.24 13.25
C ALA A 135 -1.76 2.57 12.80
N LEU A 136 -0.52 2.55 12.30
CA LEU A 136 0.15 3.71 11.73
C LEU A 136 -0.57 4.19 10.46
N GLN A 137 -1.02 3.27 9.61
CA GLN A 137 -1.84 3.60 8.45
C GLN A 137 -3.12 4.31 8.87
N ALA A 138 -3.86 3.76 9.84
CA ALA A 138 -5.09 4.36 10.37
C ALA A 138 -4.84 5.79 10.86
N PHE A 139 -3.80 5.96 11.67
CA PHE A 139 -3.41 7.25 12.23
C PHE A 139 -3.00 8.26 11.15
N ALA A 140 -2.20 7.84 10.18
CA ALA A 140 -1.78 8.70 9.07
C ALA A 140 -2.98 9.16 8.23
N GLN A 141 -3.90 8.24 7.91
CA GLN A 141 -5.09 8.55 7.12
C GLN A 141 -6.09 9.47 7.81
N GLN A 142 -6.00 9.65 9.12
CA GLN A 142 -6.77 10.68 9.83
C GLN A 142 -6.38 12.09 9.34
N HIS A 143 -5.10 12.29 9.02
CA HIS A 143 -4.51 13.59 8.70
C HIS A 143 -4.20 13.76 7.20
N THR A 144 -4.06 12.65 6.47
CA THR A 144 -3.65 12.64 5.06
C THR A 144 -4.79 12.14 4.18
N PRO A 145 -5.10 12.76 3.03
CA PRO A 145 -6.07 12.24 2.06
C PRO A 145 -5.75 10.80 1.64
N SER A 146 -6.78 10.00 1.35
CA SER A 146 -6.59 8.56 1.09
C SER A 146 -5.69 8.29 -0.12
N ALA A 147 -5.77 9.11 -1.18
CA ALA A 147 -4.93 8.98 -2.35
C ALA A 147 -3.46 9.31 -2.09
N ASP A 148 -3.20 10.39 -1.34
CA ASP A 148 -1.85 10.78 -0.93
C ASP A 148 -1.23 9.70 -0.03
N ALA A 149 -2.01 9.18 0.92
CA ALA A 149 -1.59 8.08 1.78
C ALA A 149 -1.22 6.82 0.98
N ALA A 150 -1.96 6.49 -0.09
CA ALA A 150 -1.65 5.34 -0.94
C ALA A 150 -0.31 5.51 -1.68
N ILE A 151 0.00 6.72 -2.14
CA ILE A 151 1.28 7.02 -2.79
C ILE A 151 2.42 6.91 -1.77
N ILE A 152 2.23 7.41 -0.54
CA ILE A 152 3.20 7.23 0.55
C ILE A 152 3.42 5.75 0.84
N MET A 153 2.34 4.96 0.97
CA MET A 153 2.43 3.52 1.21
C MET A 153 3.19 2.77 0.10
N SER A 154 3.12 3.24 -1.15
CA SER A 154 3.87 2.62 -2.26
C SER A 154 5.40 2.66 -2.07
N CYS A 155 5.89 3.55 -1.20
CA CYS A 155 7.30 3.59 -0.81
C CYS A 155 7.74 2.34 -0.04
N GLU A 156 6.82 1.49 0.41
CA GLU A 156 7.15 0.17 0.94
C GLU A 156 8.02 -0.63 -0.04
N ALA A 157 7.70 -0.61 -1.34
CA ALA A 157 8.49 -1.31 -2.35
C ALA A 157 9.92 -0.75 -2.47
N LEU A 158 10.07 0.57 -2.34
CA LEU A 158 11.37 1.25 -2.30
C LEU A 158 12.19 0.77 -1.08
N PHE A 159 11.60 0.81 0.12
CA PHE A 159 12.30 0.40 1.34
C PHE A 159 12.56 -1.10 1.38
N ALA A 160 11.69 -1.93 0.82
CA ALA A 160 11.90 -3.36 0.66
C ALA A 160 13.11 -3.64 -0.22
N ALA A 161 13.22 -2.96 -1.38
CA ALA A 161 14.37 -3.09 -2.27
C ALA A 161 15.68 -2.62 -1.60
N LEU A 162 15.65 -1.47 -0.91
CA LEU A 162 16.82 -0.98 -0.16
C LEU A 162 17.22 -1.94 0.96
N SER A 163 16.25 -2.51 1.67
CA SER A 163 16.50 -3.51 2.70
C SER A 163 17.07 -4.81 2.11
N GLY A 164 16.63 -5.23 0.92
CA GLY A 164 17.22 -6.35 0.18
C GLY A 164 18.70 -6.12 -0.14
N VAL A 165 19.06 -4.91 -0.56
CA VAL A 165 20.47 -4.53 -0.79
C VAL A 165 21.27 -4.57 0.51
N VAL A 166 20.76 -4.00 1.60
CA VAL A 166 21.52 -3.84 2.85
C VAL A 166 21.59 -5.14 3.65
N LEU A 167 20.47 -5.84 3.81
CA LEU A 167 20.35 -7.03 4.66
C LEU A 167 20.72 -8.30 3.89
N LEU A 168 20.22 -8.46 2.66
CA LEU A 168 20.42 -9.67 1.85
C LEU A 168 21.59 -9.55 0.86
N HIS A 169 22.22 -8.37 0.77
CA HIS A 169 23.34 -8.10 -0.13
C HIS A 169 22.97 -8.31 -1.62
N GLU A 170 21.69 -8.08 -1.94
CA GLU A 170 21.17 -8.19 -3.30
C GLU A 170 21.73 -7.09 -4.21
N ARG A 171 22.00 -7.45 -5.47
CA ARG A 171 22.44 -6.48 -6.47
C ARG A 171 21.24 -5.97 -7.26
N LEU A 172 20.90 -4.70 -7.08
CA LEU A 172 19.91 -4.02 -7.90
C LEU A 172 20.50 -3.64 -9.26
N SER A 173 19.73 -3.88 -10.32
CA SER A 173 20.05 -3.40 -11.66
C SER A 173 19.95 -1.87 -11.74
N ALA A 174 20.57 -1.27 -12.76
CA ALA A 174 20.42 0.18 -13.02
C ALA A 174 18.95 0.59 -13.23
N ILE A 175 18.15 -0.29 -13.84
CA ILE A 175 16.71 -0.08 -14.08
C ILE A 175 15.95 -0.08 -12.74
N SER A 176 16.31 -0.99 -11.83
CA SER A 176 15.70 -1.05 -10.50
C SER A 176 15.99 0.21 -9.66
N TRP A 177 17.22 0.75 -9.76
CA TRP A 177 17.58 2.03 -9.14
C TRP A 177 16.79 3.21 -9.71
N LEU A 178 16.56 3.25 -11.03
CA LEU A 178 15.67 4.24 -11.64
C LEU A 178 14.24 4.09 -11.12
N GLY A 179 13.75 2.86 -10.97
CA GLY A 179 12.46 2.57 -10.37
C GLY A 179 12.32 3.13 -8.96
N CYS A 180 13.32 2.90 -8.10
CA CYS A 180 13.41 3.49 -6.77
C CYS A 180 13.33 5.02 -6.79
N GLY A 181 14.08 5.66 -7.70
CA GLY A 181 14.06 7.12 -7.88
C GLY A 181 12.70 7.66 -8.30
N LEU A 182 11.98 6.97 -9.19
CA LEU A 182 10.63 7.37 -9.61
C LEU A 182 9.61 7.25 -8.48
N ILE A 183 9.62 6.16 -7.70
CA ILE A 183 8.73 6.00 -6.55
C ILE A 183 8.94 7.16 -5.57
N PHE A 184 10.20 7.49 -5.27
CA PHE A 184 10.53 8.61 -4.39
C PHE A 184 10.13 9.97 -4.98
N ALA A 185 10.29 10.17 -6.28
CA ALA A 185 9.83 11.38 -6.96
C ALA A 185 8.31 11.54 -6.89
N ALA A 186 7.54 10.46 -7.04
CA ALA A 186 6.09 10.49 -6.90
C ALA A 186 5.65 10.89 -5.49
N LEU A 187 6.32 10.36 -4.46
CA LEU A 187 6.13 10.76 -3.06
C LEU A 187 6.36 12.27 -2.88
N LEU A 188 7.52 12.76 -3.32
CA LEU A 188 7.87 14.18 -3.19
C LEU A 188 6.89 15.08 -3.94
N LEU A 189 6.42 14.66 -5.11
CA LEU A 189 5.48 15.43 -5.91
C LEU A 189 4.17 15.68 -5.17
N VAL A 190 3.62 14.64 -4.52
CA VAL A 190 2.37 14.77 -3.75
C VAL A 190 2.56 15.55 -2.46
N GLU A 191 3.64 15.30 -1.73
CA GLU A 191 3.89 15.96 -0.44
C GLU A 191 4.30 17.43 -0.58
N LEU A 192 5.09 17.80 -1.60
CA LEU A 192 5.57 19.18 -1.78
C LEU A 192 4.57 20.09 -2.48
N TYR A 193 3.69 19.54 -3.33
CA TYR A 193 2.68 20.31 -4.05
C TYR A 193 1.81 21.22 -3.14
N PRO A 194 1.22 20.75 -2.03
CA PRO A 194 0.40 21.61 -1.17
C PRO A 194 1.18 22.78 -0.55
N TYR A 195 2.49 22.64 -0.32
CA TYR A 195 3.34 23.72 0.15
C TYR A 195 3.64 24.73 -0.95
N ALA A 196 3.99 24.25 -2.16
CA ALA A 196 4.24 25.09 -3.32
C ALA A 196 2.99 25.89 -3.72
N ALA A 197 1.82 25.25 -3.73
CA ALA A 197 0.54 25.89 -4.04
C ALA A 197 0.21 27.00 -3.03
N LYS A 198 0.38 26.73 -1.72
CA LYS A 198 0.16 27.75 -0.67
C LYS A 198 1.15 28.92 -0.75
N ALA A 199 2.42 28.66 -1.08
CA ALA A 199 3.42 29.70 -1.25
C ALA A 199 3.09 30.62 -2.44
N PHE A 200 2.61 30.06 -3.55
CA PHE A 200 2.20 30.82 -4.73
C PHE A 200 0.99 31.73 -4.44
N THR A 201 -0.03 31.23 -3.75
CA THR A 201 -1.22 32.03 -3.40
C THR A 201 -0.92 33.17 -2.42
N ARG A 202 0.09 33.01 -1.55
CA ARG A 202 0.56 34.07 -0.63
C ARG A 202 1.34 35.19 -1.30
N GLN A 203 1.90 34.98 -2.50
CA GLN A 203 2.61 36.02 -3.24
C GLN A 203 1.70 36.83 -4.17
N THR A 204 0.53 36.28 -4.51
CA THR A 204 -0.46 36.93 -5.39
C THR A 204 -1.52 37.76 -4.65
N ASN A 205 -1.43 37.86 -3.31
CA ASN A 205 -2.39 38.54 -2.44
C ASN A 205 -1.63 39.52 -1.53
#